data_AF-A0A2D9JLK9-F1
#
_entry.id   AF-A0A2D9JLK9-F1
#
_cell.length_a   1.000
_cell.length_b   1.000
_cell.length_c   1.000
_cell.angle_alpha   90.00
_cell.angle_beta   90.00
_cell.angle_gamma   90.00
#
_symmetry.space_group_name_H-M   'P 1'
#
loop_
_entity.id
_entity.type
_entity.pdbx_description
1 polymer ?
#
loop_
_entity_poly.entity_id
_entity_poly.type
_entity_poly.pdbx_seq_one_letter_code
_entity_poly.pdbx_strand_id
1 'polypeptide(L)'
;MANPKQTLLTPLRKVALACALAVSGAHASAAEIAPPDCPRPERPAEFRNSEHANKYWRKAEGFQQCLMKYAKAQKALSDQHGKAANDAIGQWNAFVAENSARDEETAEQKAHQKQSQ
;
A
#
# COMPACT_ATOMS: atom_id res chain seq x y z
N MET A 1 -73.45 12.07 -18.39
CA MET A 1 -72.48 12.71 -19.30
C MET A 1 -71.28 13.18 -18.46
N ALA A 2 -70.07 12.82 -18.91
CA ALA A 2 -68.74 13.31 -18.52
C ALA A 2 -68.12 12.97 -17.13
N ASN A 3 -67.22 11.97 -17.15
CA ASN A 3 -65.85 12.04 -16.58
C ASN A 3 -64.95 12.73 -17.65
N PRO A 4 -63.66 13.12 -17.49
CA PRO A 4 -62.76 13.19 -16.32
C PRO A 4 -61.97 14.53 -16.25
N LYS A 5 -61.11 14.73 -15.23
CA LYS A 5 -59.76 15.33 -15.40
C LYS A 5 -58.90 15.20 -14.13
N GLN A 6 -57.79 14.51 -14.34
CA GLN A 6 -56.62 14.43 -13.49
C GLN A 6 -55.92 15.80 -13.40
N THR A 7 -55.32 16.11 -12.26
CA THR A 7 -54.14 17.01 -12.15
C THR A 7 -53.43 16.61 -10.85
N LEU A 8 -52.48 15.67 -10.90
CA LEU A 8 -51.03 15.95 -10.92
C LEU A 8 -50.67 17.17 -10.06
N LEU A 9 -49.88 16.96 -8.99
CA LEU A 9 -48.74 17.80 -8.62
C LEU A 9 -48.02 17.18 -7.42
N THR A 10 -47.02 16.40 -7.74
CA THR A 10 -45.90 16.03 -6.85
C THR A 10 -45.01 17.27 -6.67
N PRO A 11 -44.70 17.72 -5.44
CA PRO A 11 -43.50 18.49 -5.22
C PRO A 11 -42.36 17.55 -4.81
N LEU A 12 -41.44 17.40 -5.75
CA LEU A 12 -40.02 17.10 -5.54
C LEU A 12 -39.55 17.53 -4.14
N ARG A 13 -39.23 16.57 -3.27
CA ARG A 13 -38.20 16.75 -2.25
C ARG A 13 -36.98 15.95 -2.67
N LYS A 14 -36.19 16.59 -3.52
CA LYS A 14 -34.79 16.25 -3.78
C LYS A 14 -34.04 16.34 -2.44
N VAL A 15 -33.94 15.23 -1.72
CA VAL A 15 -32.89 15.07 -0.71
C VAL A 15 -31.66 14.63 -1.48
N ALA A 16 -30.94 15.62 -2.02
CA ALA A 16 -29.59 15.40 -2.51
C ALA A 16 -28.72 15.12 -1.29
N LEU A 17 -28.55 13.84 -0.95
CA LEU A 17 -27.57 13.40 0.03
C LEU A 17 -26.19 13.57 -0.62
N ALA A 18 -25.63 14.76 -0.44
CA ALA A 18 -24.27 15.08 -0.82
C ALA A 18 -23.31 14.30 0.09
N CYS A 19 -22.97 13.07 -0.29
CA CYS A 19 -21.76 12.40 0.20
C CYS A 19 -20.56 13.12 -0.41
N ALA A 20 -20.20 14.26 0.19
CA ALA A 20 -18.88 14.85 0.03
C ALA A 20 -17.89 13.90 0.72
N LEU A 21 -17.47 12.87 -0.01
CA LEU A 21 -16.29 12.09 0.32
C LEU A 21 -15.11 13.05 0.19
N ALA A 22 -14.76 13.67 1.32
CA ALA A 22 -13.50 14.37 1.47
C ALA A 22 -12.39 13.34 1.32
N VAL A 23 -11.95 13.11 0.08
CA VAL A 23 -10.65 12.50 -0.20
C VAL A 23 -9.62 13.54 0.24
N SER A 24 -9.35 13.56 1.54
CA SER A 24 -8.14 14.16 2.09
C SER A 24 -6.99 13.32 1.56
N GLY A 25 -6.50 13.69 0.37
CA GLY A 25 -5.27 13.20 -0.20
C GLY A 25 -4.12 13.61 0.69
N ALA A 26 -3.88 12.85 1.76
CA ALA A 26 -2.58 12.75 2.38
C ALA A 26 -1.65 12.16 1.31
N HIS A 27 -1.12 13.03 0.47
CA HIS A 27 0.03 12.72 -0.36
C HIS A 27 1.15 12.44 0.62
N ALA A 28 1.32 11.16 0.99
CA ALA A 28 2.53 10.70 1.60
C ALA A 28 3.63 10.99 0.57
N SER A 29 4.32 12.11 0.73
CA SER A 29 5.60 12.34 0.10
C SER A 29 6.41 11.08 0.37
N ALA A 30 7.00 10.49 -0.68
CA ALA A 30 7.91 9.37 -0.52
C ALA A 30 8.93 9.78 0.54
N ALA A 31 8.85 9.18 1.73
CA ALA A 31 9.74 9.53 2.82
C ALA A 31 11.14 9.21 2.33
N GLU A 32 11.96 10.25 2.14
CA GLU A 32 13.33 10.08 1.72
C GLU A 32 14.04 9.24 2.77
N ILE A 33 14.61 8.11 2.35
CA ILE A 33 15.28 7.20 3.28
C ILE A 33 16.55 7.89 3.76
N ALA A 34 16.50 8.43 4.97
CA ALA A 34 17.63 9.10 5.57
C ALA A 34 18.80 8.13 5.74
N PRO A 35 20.05 8.55 5.47
CA PRO A 35 21.22 7.73 5.74
C PRO A 35 21.34 7.46 7.25
N PRO A 36 22.00 6.34 7.65
CA PRO A 36 22.19 6.03 9.05
C PRO A 36 23.12 7.04 9.74
N ASP A 37 22.75 7.48 10.94
CA ASP A 37 23.63 8.26 11.82
C ASP A 37 24.61 7.33 12.55
N CYS A 38 25.57 6.79 11.78
CA CYS A 38 26.64 5.96 12.30
C CYS A 38 27.95 6.77 12.35
N PRO A 39 28.54 7.00 13.55
CA PRO A 39 29.74 7.84 13.68
C PRO A 39 30.95 7.12 13.07
N ARG A 40 31.38 7.59 11.89
CA ARG A 40 32.56 7.05 11.22
C ARG A 40 33.83 7.43 12.01
N PRO A 41 34.64 6.47 12.46
CA PRO A 41 35.89 6.79 13.13
C PRO A 41 36.90 7.36 12.14
N GLU A 42 37.61 8.40 12.56
CA GLU A 42 38.75 8.91 11.82
C GLU A 42 39.96 8.02 12.07
N ARG A 43 40.58 7.54 10.98
CA ARG A 43 41.79 6.75 11.05
C ARG A 43 42.99 7.68 11.18
N PRO A 44 43.86 7.51 12.19
CA PRO A 44 45.07 8.31 12.29
C PRO A 44 46.04 7.95 11.15
N ALA A 45 46.87 8.92 10.74
CA ALA A 45 47.93 8.69 9.75
C ALA A 45 48.90 7.58 10.21
N GLU A 46 49.22 7.57 11.51
CA GLU A 46 50.06 6.56 12.14
C GLU A 46 49.54 6.18 13.53
N PHE A 47 49.75 4.92 13.93
CA PHE A 47 49.41 4.46 15.27
C PHE A 47 50.61 4.63 16.21
N ARG A 48 50.44 5.51 17.21
CA ARG A 48 51.44 5.77 18.26
C ARG A 48 51.88 4.52 19.04
N ASN A 49 50.95 3.60 19.31
CA ASN A 49 51.18 2.36 20.05
C ASN A 49 50.00 1.39 19.83
N SER A 50 50.11 0.18 20.38
CA SER A 50 49.08 -0.86 20.29
C SER A 50 47.76 -0.45 20.93
N GLU A 51 47.78 0.28 22.04
CA GLU A 51 46.57 0.77 22.70
C GLU A 51 45.79 1.76 21.82
N HIS A 52 46.50 2.66 21.14
CA HIS A 52 45.91 3.61 20.20
C HIS A 52 45.27 2.88 19.02
N ALA A 53 45.94 1.86 18.47
CA ALA A 53 45.38 1.01 17.42
C ALA A 53 44.12 0.27 17.91
N ASN A 54 44.18 -0.34 19.09
CA ASN A 54 43.04 -1.06 19.69
C ASN A 54 41.85 -0.12 19.91
N LYS A 55 42.07 1.12 20.34
CA LYS A 55 41.01 2.12 20.52
C LYS A 55 40.35 2.46 19.18
N TYR A 56 41.12 2.63 18.11
CA TYR A 56 40.57 2.85 16.77
C TYR A 56 39.73 1.64 16.31
N TRP A 57 40.25 0.42 16.45
CA TRP A 57 39.55 -0.78 16.01
C TRP A 57 38.24 -1.02 16.75
N ARG A 58 38.17 -0.76 18.05
CA ARG A 58 36.90 -0.79 18.80
C ARG A 58 35.87 0.19 18.25
N LYS A 59 36.30 1.40 17.84
CA LYS A 59 35.39 2.37 17.21
C LYS A 59 34.96 1.91 15.81
N ALA A 60 35.87 1.33 15.03
CA ALA A 60 35.58 0.79 13.71
C ALA A 60 34.58 -0.37 13.78
N GLU A 61 34.73 -1.25 14.76
CA GLU A 61 33.78 -2.31 15.04
C GLU A 61 32.41 -1.74 15.42
N GLY A 62 32.35 -0.73 16.30
CA GLY A 62 31.10 -0.04 16.64
C GLY A 62 30.41 0.58 15.42
N PHE A 63 31.17 1.23 14.54
CA PHE A 63 30.65 1.78 13.28
C PHE A 63 30.10 0.69 12.36
N GLN A 64 30.82 -0.42 12.20
CA GLN A 64 30.36 -1.58 11.42
C GLN A 64 29.05 -2.15 12.00
N GLN A 65 28.98 -2.37 13.31
CA GLN A 65 27.78 -2.90 13.96
C GLN A 65 26.57 -1.98 13.77
N CYS A 66 26.77 -0.66 13.86
CA CYS A 66 25.74 0.34 13.60
C CYS A 66 25.20 0.21 12.16
N LEU A 67 26.08 0.16 11.15
CA LEU A 67 25.68 0.02 9.75
C LEU A 67 24.93 -1.30 9.50
N MET A 68 25.39 -2.41 10.09
CA MET A 68 24.73 -3.71 9.95
C MET A 68 23.33 -3.70 10.57
N LYS A 69 23.15 -3.05 11.73
CA LYS A 69 21.83 -2.90 12.36
C LYS A 69 20.89 -2.10 11.46
N TYR A 70 21.36 -1.00 10.89
CA TYR A 70 20.58 -0.20 9.95
C TYR A 70 20.19 -1.01 8.71
N ALA A 71 21.15 -1.67 8.06
CA ALA A 71 20.89 -2.49 6.88
C ALA A 71 19.88 -3.60 7.15
N LYS A 72 19.99 -4.28 8.31
CA LYS A 72 19.02 -5.30 8.73
C LYS A 72 17.62 -4.73 8.90
N ALA A 73 17.49 -3.55 9.51
CA ALA A 73 16.20 -2.89 9.68
C ALA A 73 15.58 -2.51 8.33
N GLN A 74 16.37 -1.94 7.41
CA GLN A 74 15.91 -1.60 6.06
C GLN A 74 15.49 -2.83 5.26
N LYS A 75 16.24 -3.94 5.38
CA LYS A 75 15.85 -5.20 4.74
C LYS A 75 14.52 -5.73 5.29
N ALA A 76 14.31 -5.69 6.61
CA ALA A 76 13.04 -6.13 7.18
C ALA A 76 11.85 -5.30 6.68
N LEU A 77 12.02 -3.97 6.54
CA LEU A 77 11.01 -3.09 5.94
C LEU A 77 10.77 -3.43 4.47
N SER A 78 11.83 -3.64 3.69
CA SER A 78 11.73 -4.05 2.29
C SER A 78 10.96 -5.37 2.12
N ASP A 79 11.23 -6.34 2.98
CA ASP A 79 10.54 -7.64 2.97
C ASP A 79 9.05 -7.48 3.30
N GLN A 80 8.69 -6.61 4.27
CA GLN A 80 7.30 -6.29 4.59
C GLN A 80 6.58 -5.58 3.43
N HIS A 81 7.21 -4.61 2.80
CA HIS A 81 6.66 -3.93 1.63
C HIS A 81 6.45 -4.91 0.46
N GLY A 82 7.41 -5.79 0.20
CA GLY A 82 7.30 -6.83 -0.82
C GLY A 82 6.14 -7.77 -0.54
N LYS A 83 5.96 -8.20 0.72
CA LYS A 83 4.81 -9.01 1.11
C LYS A 83 3.49 -8.28 0.86
N ALA A 84 3.37 -7.02 1.29
CA ALA A 84 2.16 -6.23 1.11
C ALA A 84 1.79 -6.06 -0.37
N ALA A 85 2.78 -5.82 -1.23
CA ALA A 85 2.57 -5.75 -2.68
C ALA A 85 2.04 -7.07 -3.25
N ASN A 86 2.65 -8.19 -2.87
CA ASN A 86 2.23 -9.52 -3.31
C ASN A 86 0.82 -9.88 -2.81
N ASP A 87 0.51 -9.57 -1.56
CA ASP A 87 -0.83 -9.79 -0.99
C ASP A 87 -1.90 -8.97 -1.76
N ALA A 88 -1.58 -7.74 -2.15
CA ALA A 88 -2.49 -6.89 -2.94
C ALA A 88 -2.72 -7.44 -4.35
N ILE A 89 -1.65 -7.92 -5.01
CA ILE A 89 -1.74 -8.59 -6.31
C ILE A 89 -2.59 -9.86 -6.18
N GLY A 90 -2.39 -10.65 -5.12
CA GLY A 90 -3.18 -11.84 -4.84
C GLY A 90 -4.68 -11.54 -4.71
N GLN A 91 -5.04 -10.48 -3.97
CA GLN A 91 -6.43 -10.02 -3.84
C GLN A 91 -7.03 -9.62 -5.19
N TRP A 92 -6.27 -8.88 -6.01
CA TRP A 92 -6.72 -8.49 -7.34
C TRP A 92 -6.99 -9.72 -8.23
N ASN A 93 -6.04 -10.67 -8.26
CA ASN A 93 -6.17 -11.86 -9.07
C ASN A 93 -7.37 -12.71 -8.64
N ALA A 94 -7.62 -12.83 -7.33
CA ALA A 94 -8.79 -13.53 -6.79
C ALA A 94 -10.09 -12.82 -7.21
N PHE A 95 -10.14 -11.49 -7.08
CA PHE A 95 -11.30 -10.70 -7.51
C PHE A 95 -11.61 -10.90 -9.00
N VAL A 96 -10.59 -10.87 -9.87
CA VAL A 96 -10.80 -11.08 -11.31
C VAL A 96 -11.35 -12.49 -11.57
N ALA A 97 -10.76 -13.52 -10.96
CA ALA A 97 -11.20 -14.89 -11.14
C ALA A 97 -12.66 -15.13 -10.69
N GLU A 98 -13.05 -14.59 -9.53
CA GLU A 98 -14.41 -14.68 -9.01
C GLU A 98 -15.44 -14.04 -9.96
N ASN A 99 -15.10 -12.89 -10.55
CA ASN A 99 -16.00 -12.23 -11.49
C ASN A 99 -16.08 -12.95 -12.83
N SER A 100 -14.97 -13.48 -13.35
CA SER A 100 -14.98 -14.28 -14.58
C SER A 100 -15.87 -15.52 -14.44
N ALA A 101 -15.81 -16.22 -13.31
CA ALA A 101 -16.66 -17.39 -13.06
C ALA A 101 -18.16 -17.01 -13.01
N ARG A 102 -18.50 -15.88 -12.41
CA ARG A 102 -19.89 -15.38 -12.35
C ARG A 102 -20.42 -14.98 -13.73
N ASP A 103 -19.57 -14.44 -14.58
CA ASP A 103 -19.93 -14.06 -15.94
C ASP A 103 -20.25 -15.30 -16.79
N GLU A 104 -19.51 -16.39 -16.62
CA GLU A 104 -19.78 -17.69 -17.25
C GLU A 104 -21.12 -18.28 -16.80
N GLU A 105 -21.38 -18.34 -15.49
CA GLU A 105 -22.66 -18.84 -14.95
C GLU A 105 -23.84 -18.00 -15.46
N THR A 106 -23.67 -16.67 -15.50
CA THR A 106 -24.70 -15.76 -16.03
C THR A 106 -24.95 -16.00 -17.52
N ALA A 107 -23.92 -16.34 -18.30
CA ALA A 107 -24.06 -16.66 -19.71
C ALA A 107 -24.82 -17.98 -19.93
N GLU A 108 -24.51 -19.02 -19.15
CA GLU A 108 -25.19 -20.32 -19.20
C GLU A 108 -26.66 -20.21 -18.82
N GLN A 109 -26.98 -19.48 -17.74
CA GLN A 109 -28.37 -19.25 -17.30
C GLN A 109 -29.20 -18.55 -18.38
N LYS A 110 -28.63 -17.52 -19.02
CA LYS A 110 -29.29 -16.82 -20.15
C LYS A 110 -29.49 -17.72 -21.36
N ALA A 111 -28.57 -18.64 -21.64
CA ALA A 111 -28.70 -19.60 -22.73
C ALA A 111 -29.85 -20.60 -22.48
N HIS A 112 -29.97 -21.11 -21.25
CA HIS A 112 -31.02 -22.07 -20.87
C HIS A 112 -32.43 -21.44 -20.89
N GLN A 113 -32.55 -20.18 -20.46
CA GLN A 113 -33.82 -19.45 -20.50
C GLN A 113 -34.32 -19.22 -21.94
N LYS A 114 -33.42 -19.07 -22.92
CA LYS A 114 -33.80 -18.90 -24.33
C LYS A 114 -34.30 -20.19 -24.99
N GLN A 115 -33.90 -21.36 -24.49
CA GLN A 115 -34.31 -22.66 -25.06
C GLN A 115 -35.66 -23.16 -24.52
N SER A 116 -36.18 -22.53 -23.47
CA SER A 116 -37.46 -22.87 -22.83
C SER A 116 -38.62 -21.96 -23.25
N GLN A 117 -38.37 -21.01 -24.17
CA GLN A 117 -39.36 -20.17 -24.83
C GLN A 117 -39.53 -20.61 -26.30
#